data_AF-A0A3Q0ET20-F1
#
_entry.id   AF-A0A3Q0ET20-F1
#
_cell.length_a   1.000
_cell.length_b   1.000
_cell.length_c   1.000
_cell.angle_alpha   90.00
_cell.angle_beta   90.00
_cell.angle_gamma   90.00
#
_symmetry.space_group_name_H-M   'P 1'
#
loop_
_entity.id
_entity.type
_entity.pdbx_description
1 polymer ?
#
loop_
_entity_poly.entity_id
_entity_poly.type
_entity_poly.pdbx_seq_one_letter_code
_entity_poly.pdbx_strand_id
1 'polypeptide(L)'
;MFHCMEPEAEDVLSPEPQRRSICSNCDRPTRVCLCHALPFPPIQTATRILIVQHPHEARHKLSTTPILNKSLLRASSVTSRRLRRGLSPILDRSPPALYLFPSSASSTTPALHISAVHPSADLVLIAFDATWQHAREMVRASEDFLSEFATRVCLDVDESVGGGSIYDSELILRKEPFAGCVSTMEAVARALRVLEPNGPEIEEKLVGVLREMVRLQAGFLKPVKPRPKLLKKKTEGKEKKEGSVQG
;
A
#
# COMPACT_ATOMS: atom_id res chain seq x y z
N MET A 1 48.84 59.21 -7.90
CA MET A 1 48.84 57.95 -8.66
C MET A 1 48.95 56.82 -7.64
N PHE A 2 47.84 56.40 -7.07
CA PHE A 2 47.77 55.28 -6.12
C PHE A 2 46.72 54.33 -6.66
N HIS A 3 47.16 53.27 -7.33
CA HIS A 3 46.33 52.12 -7.67
C HIS A 3 46.22 51.25 -6.42
N CYS A 4 45.03 51.22 -5.80
CA CYS A 4 44.72 50.21 -4.80
C CYS A 4 44.38 48.90 -5.53
N MET A 5 45.19 47.88 -5.31
CA MET A 5 44.97 46.50 -5.74
C MET A 5 43.77 45.91 -5.00
N GLU A 6 42.96 45.15 -5.72
CA GLU A 6 41.80 44.40 -5.24
C GLU A 6 42.20 43.30 -4.24
N PRO A 7 41.29 42.86 -3.36
CA PRO A 7 41.24 41.48 -2.92
C PRO A 7 40.14 40.74 -3.69
N GLU A 8 40.53 39.76 -4.49
CA GLU A 8 39.64 38.77 -5.08
C GLU A 8 38.89 38.04 -3.96
N ALA A 9 37.56 38.05 -4.03
CA ALA A 9 36.70 37.34 -3.10
C ALA A 9 36.84 35.83 -3.34
N GLU A 10 37.38 35.12 -2.35
CA GLU A 10 37.44 33.66 -2.33
C GLU A 10 36.02 33.08 -2.44
N ASP A 11 35.78 32.37 -3.53
CA ASP A 11 34.57 31.62 -3.79
C ASP A 11 34.50 30.43 -2.81
N VAL A 12 33.65 30.57 -1.78
CA VAL A 12 33.38 29.52 -0.79
C VAL A 12 32.62 28.41 -1.50
N LEU A 13 33.37 27.42 -2.01
CA LEU A 13 32.87 26.16 -2.52
C LEU A 13 31.98 25.49 -1.47
N SER A 14 30.66 25.64 -1.65
CA SER A 14 29.65 24.95 -0.87
C SER A 14 29.84 23.43 -0.97
N PRO A 15 29.79 22.67 0.14
CA PRO A 15 30.04 21.25 0.11
C PRO A 15 28.98 20.52 -0.71
N GLU A 16 29.44 19.76 -1.71
CA GLU A 16 28.67 18.82 -2.52
C GLU A 16 27.73 17.97 -1.65
N PRO A 17 26.47 17.75 -2.09
CA PRO A 17 25.50 17.00 -1.29
C PRO A 17 25.96 15.54 -1.13
N GLN A 18 26.46 15.21 0.07
CA GLN A 18 26.87 13.85 0.43
C GLN A 18 25.77 12.83 0.11
N ARG A 19 26.06 11.91 -0.79
CA ARG A 19 25.16 10.78 -1.11
C ARG A 19 24.92 9.98 0.17
N ARG A 20 23.64 9.78 0.49
CA ARG A 20 23.22 9.06 1.71
C ARG A 20 23.71 7.61 1.63
N SER A 21 24.36 7.12 2.67
CA SER A 21 24.71 5.70 2.78
C SER A 21 23.45 4.83 2.75
N ILE A 22 23.52 3.70 2.05
CA ILE A 22 22.41 2.75 1.85
C ILE A 22 22.76 1.45 2.58
N CYS A 23 21.79 0.89 3.30
CA CYS A 23 21.92 -0.40 3.96
C CYS A 23 21.96 -1.53 2.91
N SER A 24 23.00 -2.37 2.96
CA SER A 24 23.17 -3.52 2.06
C SER A 24 22.12 -4.62 2.24
N ASN A 25 21.44 -4.68 3.39
CA ASN A 25 20.43 -5.70 3.66
C ASN A 25 19.01 -5.27 3.27
N CYS A 26 18.62 -4.00 3.46
CA CYS A 26 17.24 -3.55 3.17
C CYS A 26 17.12 -2.51 2.05
N ASP A 27 18.23 -2.08 1.44
CA ASP A 27 18.31 -1.08 0.37
C ASP A 27 17.73 0.30 0.73
N ARG A 28 17.48 0.52 2.03
CA ARG A 28 17.03 1.80 2.58
C ARG A 28 18.21 2.65 3.02
N PRO A 29 18.11 3.99 2.94
CA PRO A 29 19.10 4.87 3.55
C PRO A 29 19.32 4.52 5.03
N THR A 30 20.56 4.55 5.50
CA THR A 30 20.93 4.09 6.85
C THR A 30 20.08 4.70 7.96
N ARG A 31 19.69 5.99 7.83
CA ARG A 31 18.84 6.70 8.81
C ARG A 31 17.42 6.17 8.94
N VAL A 32 16.93 5.43 7.93
CA VAL A 32 15.59 4.82 7.89
C VAL A 32 15.70 3.32 7.60
N CYS A 33 16.82 2.71 8.03
CA CYS A 33 17.01 1.27 7.97
C CYS A 33 15.97 0.58 8.85
N LEU A 34 15.42 -0.53 8.35
CA LEU A 34 14.39 -1.33 9.05
C LEU A 34 14.90 -2.70 9.49
N CYS A 35 16.18 -3.02 9.28
CA CYS A 35 16.70 -4.36 9.52
C CYS A 35 16.54 -4.83 10.97
N HIS A 36 16.60 -3.93 11.94
CA HIS A 36 16.41 -4.28 13.36
C HIS A 36 14.97 -4.70 13.70
N ALA A 37 14.00 -4.30 12.88
CA ALA A 37 12.60 -4.65 13.07
C ALA A 37 12.15 -5.83 12.19
N LEU A 38 12.92 -6.18 11.16
CA LEU A 38 12.61 -7.34 10.33
C LEU A 38 12.70 -8.63 11.16
N PRO A 39 11.72 -9.55 11.05
CA PRO A 39 11.81 -10.86 11.67
C PRO A 39 13.07 -11.60 11.20
N PHE A 40 13.86 -12.11 12.15
CA PHE A 40 15.01 -12.96 11.86
C PHE A 40 14.97 -14.20 12.77
N PRO A 41 14.85 -15.42 12.21
CA PRO A 41 14.69 -15.73 10.79
C PRO A 41 13.35 -15.22 10.19
N PRO A 42 13.22 -15.11 8.85
CA PRO A 42 11.94 -14.80 8.20
C PRO A 42 10.84 -15.78 8.64
N ILE A 43 9.62 -15.28 8.79
CA ILE A 43 8.49 -16.04 9.30
C ILE A 43 8.11 -17.11 8.27
N GLN A 44 7.99 -18.35 8.73
CA GLN A 44 7.51 -19.45 7.92
C GLN A 44 5.98 -19.47 7.92
N THR A 45 5.38 -19.60 6.74
CA THR A 45 3.93 -19.71 6.52
C THR A 45 3.63 -20.96 5.69
N ALA A 46 2.48 -21.61 5.90
CA ALA A 46 2.01 -22.66 5.00
C ALA A 46 1.60 -22.04 3.64
N THR A 47 0.85 -20.95 3.72
CA THR A 47 0.36 -20.14 2.61
C THR A 47 1.53 -19.44 1.89
N ARG A 48 1.59 -19.55 0.57
CA ARG A 48 2.52 -18.77 -0.25
C ARG A 48 1.92 -17.40 -0.56
N ILE A 49 2.73 -16.35 -0.50
CA ILE A 49 2.31 -14.99 -0.82
C ILE A 49 2.86 -14.60 -2.19
N LEU A 50 1.99 -14.12 -3.07
CA LEU A 50 2.36 -13.53 -4.35
C LEU A 50 1.83 -12.10 -4.44
N ILE A 51 2.75 -11.15 -4.52
CA ILE A 51 2.43 -9.73 -4.62
C ILE A 51 2.54 -9.32 -6.09
N VAL A 52 1.43 -8.88 -6.68
CA VAL A 52 1.40 -8.33 -8.03
C VAL A 52 1.52 -6.81 -7.91
N GLN A 53 2.71 -6.30 -8.22
CA GLN A 53 3.03 -4.90 -8.02
C GLN A 53 2.84 -4.10 -9.31
N HIS A 54 2.12 -2.98 -9.23
CA HIS A 54 1.98 -2.09 -10.38
C HIS A 54 3.34 -1.43 -10.71
N PRO A 55 3.73 -1.27 -11.99
CA PRO A 55 5.02 -0.66 -12.35
C PRO A 55 5.26 0.75 -11.78
N HIS A 56 4.21 1.54 -11.56
CA HIS A 56 4.33 2.84 -10.90
C HIS A 56 4.60 2.72 -9.39
N GLU A 57 4.04 1.71 -8.72
CA GLU A 57 4.23 1.49 -7.28
C GLU A 57 5.57 0.79 -7.00
N ALA A 58 6.09 -0.01 -7.93
CA ALA A 58 7.40 -0.66 -7.81
C ALA A 58 8.57 0.34 -7.64
N ARG A 59 8.39 1.58 -8.10
CA ARG A 59 9.40 2.66 -7.96
C ARG A 59 9.19 3.50 -6.71
N HIS A 60 8.21 3.14 -5.88
CA HIS A 60 7.75 3.96 -4.78
C HIS A 60 8.61 3.75 -3.52
N LYS A 61 9.16 4.85 -2.96
CA LYS A 61 10.09 4.82 -1.81
C LYS A 61 9.50 4.24 -0.52
N LEU A 62 8.17 4.24 -0.40
CA LEU A 62 7.42 3.72 0.74
C LEU A 62 6.73 2.39 0.43
N SER A 63 7.13 1.68 -0.63
CA SER A 63 6.59 0.35 -0.89
C SER A 63 6.90 -0.58 0.28
N THR A 64 5.87 -1.31 0.72
CA THR A 64 5.95 -2.34 1.77
C THR A 64 6.27 -3.72 1.18
N THR A 65 6.20 -3.88 -0.14
CA THR A 65 6.50 -5.13 -0.85
C THR A 65 7.91 -5.67 -0.58
N PRO A 66 9.00 -4.87 -0.66
CA PRO A 66 10.35 -5.36 -0.35
C PRO A 66 10.51 -5.79 1.12
N ILE A 67 9.79 -5.14 2.04
CA ILE A 67 9.80 -5.48 3.46
C ILE A 67 9.09 -6.82 3.65
N LEU A 68 7.89 -6.97 3.07
CA LEU A 68 7.11 -8.19 3.17
C LEU A 68 7.86 -9.42 2.62
N ASN A 69 8.55 -9.28 1.49
CA ASN A 69 9.40 -10.33 0.92
C ASN A 69 10.59 -10.72 1.82
N LYS A 70 11.06 -9.83 2.68
CA LYS A 70 12.15 -10.11 3.65
C LYS A 70 11.59 -10.65 4.98
N SER A 71 10.35 -10.32 5.33
CA SER A 71 9.70 -10.76 6.57
C SER A 71 9.13 -12.17 6.50
N LEU A 72 8.78 -12.67 5.31
CA LEU A 72 8.15 -13.99 5.11
C LEU A 72 9.03 -14.89 4.24
N LEU A 73 9.19 -16.16 4.63
CA LEU A 73 10.00 -17.12 3.88
C LEU A 73 9.39 -17.50 2.51
N ARG A 74 8.05 -17.47 2.41
CA ARG A 74 7.30 -17.88 1.21
C ARG A 74 6.56 -16.72 0.55
N ALA A 75 7.17 -15.53 0.56
CA ALA A 75 6.68 -14.37 -0.16
C ALA A 75 7.51 -14.07 -1.41
N SER A 76 6.83 -13.68 -2.48
CA SER A 76 7.45 -13.26 -3.72
C SER A 76 6.62 -12.15 -4.37
N SER A 77 7.23 -11.40 -5.28
CA SER A 77 6.56 -10.32 -6.00
C SER A 77 6.87 -10.35 -7.48
N VAL A 78 5.88 -10.00 -8.31
CA VAL A 78 6.02 -9.80 -9.76
C VAL A 78 5.51 -8.42 -10.15
N THR A 79 6.25 -7.73 -11.01
CA THR A 79 5.81 -6.42 -11.53
C THR A 79 4.98 -6.61 -12.78
N SER A 80 3.68 -6.33 -12.72
CA SER A 80 2.77 -6.45 -13.88
C SER A 80 1.53 -5.59 -13.71
N ARG A 81 0.84 -5.32 -14.82
CA ARG A 81 -0.50 -4.70 -14.82
C ARG A 81 -1.63 -5.73 -14.96
N ARG A 82 -1.30 -6.99 -15.28
CA ARG A 82 -2.26 -8.07 -15.55
C ARG A 82 -1.62 -9.43 -15.27
N LEU A 83 -2.34 -10.33 -14.62
CA LEU A 83 -1.97 -11.74 -14.51
C LEU A 83 -2.36 -12.51 -15.78
N ARG A 84 -1.47 -13.40 -16.22
CA ARG A 84 -1.64 -14.29 -17.36
C ARG A 84 -0.71 -15.49 -17.21
N ARG A 85 -1.00 -16.57 -17.92
CA ARG A 85 -0.08 -17.72 -18.04
C ARG A 85 1.31 -17.25 -18.50
N GLY A 86 2.35 -17.83 -17.89
CA GLY A 86 3.76 -17.51 -18.10
C GLY A 86 4.32 -16.37 -17.24
N LEU A 87 3.49 -15.68 -16.45
CA LEU A 87 3.96 -14.56 -15.62
C LEU A 87 4.59 -15.03 -14.29
N SER A 88 4.03 -16.10 -13.71
CA SER A 88 4.50 -16.65 -12.44
C SER A 88 4.42 -18.17 -12.49
N PRO A 89 5.55 -18.89 -12.35
CA PRO A 89 5.57 -20.35 -12.35
C PRO A 89 4.66 -20.97 -11.29
N ILE A 90 4.37 -20.23 -10.21
CA ILE A 90 3.45 -20.63 -9.15
C ILE A 90 2.01 -20.66 -9.68
N LEU A 91 1.59 -19.61 -10.40
CA LEU A 91 0.22 -19.50 -10.92
C LEU A 91 -0.02 -20.32 -12.18
N ASP A 92 1.03 -20.61 -12.95
CA ASP A 92 0.93 -21.40 -14.19
C ASP A 92 0.46 -22.84 -13.95
N ARG A 93 0.57 -23.31 -12.71
CA ARG A 93 0.07 -24.62 -12.26
C ARG A 93 -1.39 -24.58 -11.79
N SER A 94 -2.04 -23.42 -11.86
CA SER A 94 -3.41 -23.20 -11.37
C SER A 94 -3.61 -23.76 -9.95
N PRO A 95 -2.78 -23.36 -8.96
CA PRO A 95 -2.85 -23.88 -7.60
C PRO A 95 -4.14 -23.42 -6.92
N PRO A 96 -4.55 -24.03 -5.79
CA PRO A 96 -5.53 -23.42 -4.91
C PRO A 96 -5.09 -22.01 -4.56
N ALA A 97 -5.89 -21.01 -4.92
CA ALA A 97 -5.50 -19.61 -4.78
C ALA A 97 -6.65 -18.73 -4.29
N LEU A 98 -6.28 -17.72 -3.51
CA LEU A 98 -7.15 -16.62 -3.12
C LEU A 98 -6.56 -15.33 -3.66
N TYR A 99 -7.40 -14.39 -4.09
CA TYR A 99 -6.93 -13.03 -4.36
C TYR A 99 -7.71 -12.01 -3.53
N LEU A 100 -6.96 -11.14 -2.85
CA LEU A 100 -7.50 -10.12 -1.95
C LEU A 100 -7.98 -8.92 -2.74
N PHE A 101 -9.29 -8.81 -2.91
CA PHE A 101 -9.93 -7.63 -3.48
C PHE A 101 -11.43 -7.58 -3.14
N PRO A 102 -11.98 -6.44 -2.69
CA PRO A 102 -13.41 -6.35 -2.44
C PRO A 102 -14.23 -6.48 -3.72
N SER A 103 -15.50 -6.86 -3.55
CA SER A 103 -16.47 -6.77 -4.63
C SER A 103 -16.78 -5.31 -4.91
N SER A 104 -16.91 -4.97 -6.19
CA SER A 104 -17.49 -3.70 -6.64
C SER A 104 -18.65 -3.99 -7.60
N ALA A 105 -19.54 -3.01 -7.83
CA ALA A 105 -20.65 -3.14 -8.79
C ALA A 105 -20.23 -3.56 -10.22
N SER A 106 -18.95 -3.40 -10.55
CA SER A 106 -18.35 -3.77 -11.84
C SER A 106 -17.70 -5.16 -11.84
N SER A 107 -17.79 -5.90 -10.74
CA SER A 107 -17.13 -7.21 -10.58
C SER A 107 -18.00 -8.31 -11.16
N THR A 108 -17.40 -9.25 -11.89
CA THR A 108 -18.14 -10.41 -12.41
C THR A 108 -18.26 -11.52 -11.36
N THR A 109 -17.37 -11.53 -10.37
CA THR A 109 -17.34 -12.52 -9.28
C THR A 109 -17.56 -11.88 -7.91
N PRO A 110 -18.47 -12.41 -7.07
CA PRO A 110 -18.61 -11.96 -5.70
C PRO A 110 -17.39 -12.38 -4.86
N ALA A 111 -17.02 -11.54 -3.91
CA ALA A 111 -15.97 -11.79 -2.93
C ALA A 111 -16.56 -12.53 -1.73
N LEU A 112 -15.87 -13.60 -1.31
CA LEU A 112 -16.15 -14.25 -0.03
C LEU A 112 -15.40 -13.50 1.09
N HIS A 113 -16.02 -13.35 2.25
CA HIS A 113 -15.28 -12.84 3.40
C HIS A 113 -14.21 -13.86 3.81
N ILE A 114 -12.98 -13.40 4.08
CA ILE A 114 -11.85 -14.32 4.29
C ILE A 114 -12.07 -15.30 5.45
N SER A 115 -12.85 -14.93 6.46
CA SER A 115 -13.16 -15.81 7.60
C SER A 115 -14.02 -17.03 7.24
N ALA A 116 -14.66 -17.02 6.07
CA ALA A 116 -15.43 -18.14 5.55
C ALA A 116 -14.58 -19.09 4.68
N VAL A 117 -13.29 -18.83 4.53
CA VAL A 117 -12.38 -19.67 3.75
C VAL A 117 -11.80 -20.77 4.63
N HIS A 118 -11.79 -21.99 4.11
CA HIS A 118 -11.03 -23.09 4.68
C HIS A 118 -9.69 -23.23 3.92
N PRO A 119 -8.54 -22.98 4.56
CA PRO A 119 -7.25 -23.03 3.86
C PRO A 119 -6.90 -24.46 3.45
N SER A 120 -6.60 -24.63 2.16
CA SER A 120 -6.10 -25.88 1.59
C SER A 120 -4.57 -25.98 1.75
N ALA A 121 -4.02 -27.19 1.63
CA ALA A 121 -2.59 -27.36 1.49
C ALA A 121 -2.06 -26.60 0.26
N ASP A 122 -0.86 -26.03 0.37
CA ASP A 122 -0.17 -25.30 -0.70
C ASP A 122 -0.88 -24.04 -1.25
N LEU A 123 -1.83 -23.48 -0.50
CA LEU A 123 -2.57 -22.26 -0.84
C LEU A 123 -1.67 -21.09 -1.27
N VAL A 124 -2.09 -20.36 -2.29
CA VAL A 124 -1.47 -19.10 -2.73
C VAL A 124 -2.39 -17.92 -2.45
N LEU A 125 -1.92 -16.95 -1.66
CA LEU A 125 -2.59 -15.67 -1.46
C LEU A 125 -1.99 -14.62 -2.39
N ILE A 126 -2.83 -14.07 -3.27
CA ILE A 126 -2.47 -13.05 -4.26
C ILE A 126 -2.91 -11.69 -3.73
N ALA A 127 -1.98 -10.75 -3.62
CA ALA A 127 -2.23 -9.37 -3.22
C ALA A 127 -1.80 -8.39 -4.33
N PHE A 128 -2.61 -7.37 -4.61
CA PHE A 128 -2.31 -6.35 -5.62
C PHE A 128 -1.73 -5.09 -4.96
N ASP A 129 -0.47 -4.76 -5.23
CA ASP A 129 0.22 -3.58 -4.68
C ASP A 129 0.18 -2.43 -5.69
N ALA A 130 -0.82 -1.55 -5.53
CA ALA A 130 -1.03 -0.39 -6.39
C ALA A 130 -1.87 0.68 -5.68
N THR A 131 -1.99 1.85 -6.30
CA THR A 131 -3.07 2.78 -5.94
C THR A 131 -4.42 2.10 -6.17
N TRP A 132 -5.46 2.51 -5.44
CA TRP A 132 -6.77 1.85 -5.52
C TRP A 132 -7.35 1.79 -6.94
N GLN A 133 -7.20 2.86 -7.72
CA GLN A 133 -7.62 2.88 -9.11
C GLN A 133 -6.84 1.86 -9.95
N HIS A 134 -5.51 1.84 -9.86
CA HIS A 134 -4.68 0.89 -10.59
C HIS A 134 -4.94 -0.55 -10.14
N ALA A 135 -5.18 -0.80 -8.85
CA ALA A 135 -5.50 -2.13 -8.34
C ALA A 135 -6.81 -2.65 -8.95
N ARG A 136 -7.86 -1.81 -9.04
CA ARG A 136 -9.12 -2.16 -9.73
C ARG A 136 -8.88 -2.52 -11.20
N GLU A 137 -8.08 -1.73 -11.90
CA GLU A 137 -7.73 -1.99 -13.31
C GLU A 137 -6.95 -3.30 -13.46
N MET A 138 -5.99 -3.57 -12.56
CA MET A 138 -5.21 -4.81 -12.54
C MET A 138 -6.07 -6.04 -12.29
N VAL A 139 -6.99 -5.98 -11.32
CA VAL A 139 -7.89 -7.09 -11.00
C VAL A 139 -8.82 -7.38 -12.16
N ARG A 140 -9.47 -6.35 -12.74
CA ARG A 140 -10.32 -6.52 -13.92
C ARG A 140 -9.56 -7.13 -15.09
N ALA A 141 -8.35 -6.64 -15.36
CA ALA A 141 -7.53 -7.20 -16.43
C ALA A 141 -7.12 -8.66 -16.15
N SER A 142 -7.03 -9.06 -14.88
CA SER A 142 -6.61 -10.40 -14.46
C SER A 142 -7.77 -11.39 -14.27
N GLU A 143 -9.02 -10.94 -14.39
CA GLU A 143 -10.20 -11.71 -13.98
C GLU A 143 -10.39 -12.98 -14.80
N ASP A 144 -10.23 -12.92 -16.13
CA ASP A 144 -10.32 -14.10 -17.02
C ASP A 144 -9.40 -15.23 -16.52
N PHE A 145 -8.14 -14.90 -16.24
CA PHE A 145 -7.13 -15.86 -15.81
C PHE A 145 -7.36 -16.36 -14.38
N LEU A 146 -7.75 -15.46 -13.47
CA LEU A 146 -8.00 -15.82 -12.07
C LEU A 146 -9.25 -16.69 -11.91
N SER A 147 -10.29 -16.45 -12.72
CA SER A 147 -11.56 -17.16 -12.65
C SER A 147 -11.43 -18.67 -12.87
N GLU A 148 -10.36 -19.11 -13.53
CA GLU A 148 -10.07 -20.53 -13.80
C GLU A 148 -9.73 -21.32 -12.52
N PHE A 149 -9.18 -20.69 -11.47
CA PHE A 149 -8.62 -21.43 -10.32
C PHE A 149 -8.60 -20.68 -8.98
N ALA A 150 -8.84 -19.37 -8.97
CA ALA A 150 -8.68 -18.53 -7.79
C ALA A 150 -10.02 -17.99 -7.28
N THR A 151 -10.21 -18.01 -5.96
CA THR A 151 -11.39 -17.44 -5.31
C THR A 151 -11.13 -15.99 -4.89
N ARG A 152 -12.07 -15.09 -5.19
CA ARG A 152 -12.02 -13.70 -4.69
C ARG A 152 -12.34 -13.68 -3.21
N VAL A 153 -11.50 -13.03 -2.43
CA VAL A 153 -11.74 -12.81 -1.00
C VAL A 153 -11.58 -11.35 -0.62
N CYS A 154 -12.32 -10.92 0.40
CA CYS A 154 -12.20 -9.58 0.95
C CYS A 154 -11.97 -9.62 2.46
N LEU A 155 -11.33 -8.56 2.94
CA LEU A 155 -11.31 -8.17 4.34
C LEU A 155 -12.47 -7.20 4.59
N ASP A 156 -12.78 -6.92 5.85
CA ASP A 156 -13.71 -5.85 6.22
C ASP A 156 -13.22 -4.50 5.68
N VAL A 157 -13.83 -4.05 4.57
CA VAL A 157 -13.60 -2.76 3.92
C VAL A 157 -14.95 -2.11 3.72
N ASP A 158 -15.09 -0.86 4.15
CA ASP A 158 -16.31 -0.07 3.92
C ASP A 158 -16.01 1.02 2.88
N GLU A 159 -16.39 0.75 1.61
CA GLU A 159 -16.23 1.69 0.50
C GLU A 159 -17.12 2.95 0.61
N SER A 160 -18.12 2.94 1.49
CA SER A 160 -19.04 4.07 1.69
C SER A 160 -18.49 5.14 2.62
N VAL A 161 -17.43 4.82 3.37
CA VAL A 161 -16.78 5.71 4.33
C VAL A 161 -15.40 6.11 3.81
N GLY A 162 -15.07 7.41 3.88
CA GLY A 162 -13.76 7.90 3.48
C GLY A 162 -12.64 7.36 4.39
N GLY A 163 -11.47 7.07 3.80
CA GLY A 163 -10.35 6.46 4.51
C GLY A 163 -9.65 7.37 5.51
N GLY A 164 -8.91 6.74 6.42
CA GLY A 164 -8.09 7.43 7.40
C GLY A 164 -6.96 8.23 6.74
N SER A 165 -6.65 9.37 7.32
CA SER A 165 -5.43 10.12 7.13
C SER A 165 -4.30 9.55 8.01
N ILE A 166 -3.07 10.03 7.82
CA ILE A 166 -1.89 9.64 8.62
C ILE A 166 -2.02 9.86 10.14
N TYR A 167 -3.11 10.49 10.57
CA TYR A 167 -3.42 10.78 11.98
C TYR A 167 -4.49 9.84 12.56
N ASP A 168 -5.12 9.02 11.73
CA ASP A 168 -6.27 8.19 12.13
C ASP A 168 -5.86 6.77 12.54
N SER A 169 -4.64 6.33 12.20
CA SER A 169 -4.05 5.08 12.70
C SER A 169 -2.53 5.13 12.67
N GLU A 170 -1.90 4.38 13.59
CA GLU A 170 -0.44 4.23 13.68
C GLU A 170 0.18 3.48 12.48
N LEU A 171 -0.63 2.96 11.57
CA LEU A 171 -0.21 2.18 10.40
C LEU A 171 -0.33 2.98 9.09
N ILE A 172 -1.03 4.12 9.11
CA ILE A 172 -1.31 4.90 7.91
C ILE A 172 -0.10 5.77 7.56
N LEU A 173 0.67 5.34 6.56
CA LEU A 173 1.77 6.12 5.98
C LEU A 173 1.28 7.23 5.04
N ARG A 174 0.03 7.17 4.57
CA ARG A 174 -0.57 8.05 3.56
C ARG A 174 -2.08 8.09 3.69
N LYS A 175 -2.71 9.20 3.32
CA LYS A 175 -4.16 9.27 3.24
C LYS A 175 -4.73 8.12 2.40
N GLU A 176 -5.60 7.34 3.02
CA GLU A 176 -6.30 6.23 2.40
C GLU A 176 -7.56 6.73 1.67
N PRO A 177 -7.94 6.07 0.58
CA PRO A 177 -9.10 6.50 -0.19
C PRO A 177 -10.44 6.16 0.50
N PHE A 178 -10.53 5.01 1.21
CA PHE A 178 -11.73 4.51 1.90
C PHE A 178 -11.40 3.91 3.26
N ALA A 179 -12.38 3.83 4.16
CA ALA A 179 -12.18 3.25 5.49
C ALA A 179 -11.91 1.74 5.36
N GLY A 180 -10.88 1.26 6.07
CA GLY A 180 -10.45 -0.13 5.96
C GLY A 180 -9.59 -0.43 4.73
N CYS A 181 -9.30 0.55 3.86
CA CYS A 181 -8.11 0.45 3.02
C CYS A 181 -6.90 0.30 3.94
N VAL A 182 -5.94 -0.53 3.55
CA VAL A 182 -4.75 -0.78 4.35
C VAL A 182 -3.55 -0.92 3.41
N SER A 183 -2.34 -0.84 3.96
CA SER A 183 -1.15 -1.16 3.17
C SER A 183 -1.18 -2.62 2.69
N THR A 184 -0.53 -2.94 1.56
CA THR A 184 -0.42 -4.31 1.05
C THR A 184 0.07 -5.31 2.11
N MET A 185 1.05 -4.89 2.92
CA MET A 185 1.58 -5.72 4.01
C MET A 185 0.58 -5.93 5.15
N GLU A 186 -0.24 -4.93 5.47
CA GLU A 186 -1.30 -5.08 6.48
C GLU A 186 -2.44 -5.96 5.97
N ALA A 187 -2.83 -5.83 4.68
CA ALA A 187 -3.81 -6.73 4.07
C ALA A 187 -3.34 -8.19 4.14
N VAL A 188 -2.06 -8.44 3.83
CA VAL A 188 -1.45 -9.77 3.94
C VAL A 188 -1.38 -10.24 5.39
N ALA A 189 -1.04 -9.37 6.34
CA ALA A 189 -1.00 -9.71 7.77
C ALA A 189 -2.36 -10.15 8.29
N ARG A 190 -3.42 -9.37 8.01
CA ARG A 190 -4.81 -9.69 8.39
C ARG A 190 -5.32 -10.97 7.72
N ALA A 191 -4.88 -11.24 6.49
CA ALA A 191 -5.22 -12.48 5.81
C ALA A 191 -4.52 -13.70 6.43
N LEU A 192 -3.22 -13.59 6.70
CA LEU A 192 -2.46 -14.65 7.36
C LEU A 192 -2.95 -14.94 8.78
N ARG A 193 -3.48 -13.93 9.48
CA ARG A 193 -4.18 -14.10 10.77
C ARG A 193 -5.25 -15.19 10.71
N VAL A 194 -5.97 -15.27 9.60
CA VAL A 194 -7.08 -16.20 9.40
C VAL A 194 -6.61 -17.52 8.77
N LEU A 195 -5.64 -17.45 7.86
CA LEU A 195 -5.22 -18.60 7.06
C LEU A 195 -4.19 -19.51 7.76
N GLU A 196 -3.44 -18.99 8.73
CA GLU A 196 -2.35 -19.74 9.40
C GLU A 196 -2.73 -20.18 10.82
N PRO A 197 -2.26 -21.36 11.29
CA PRO A 197 -2.52 -21.84 12.65
C PRO A 197 -2.00 -20.90 13.75
N ASN A 198 -0.84 -20.29 13.53
CA ASN A 198 -0.22 -19.27 14.39
C ASN A 198 -0.50 -17.85 13.87
N GLY A 199 -1.62 -17.65 13.17
CA GLY A 199 -1.99 -16.41 12.51
C GLY A 199 -1.87 -15.14 13.35
N PRO A 200 -2.38 -15.08 14.60
CA PRO A 200 -2.26 -13.88 15.45
C PRO A 200 -0.81 -13.43 15.68
N GLU A 201 0.12 -14.36 15.88
CA GLU A 201 1.54 -14.03 16.08
C GLU A 201 2.20 -13.51 14.79
N ILE A 202 1.79 -14.06 13.64
CA ILE A 202 2.28 -13.61 12.34
C ILE A 202 1.80 -12.19 12.06
N GLU A 203 0.52 -11.92 12.30
CA GLU A 203 -0.06 -10.59 12.17
C GLU A 203 0.66 -9.59 13.06
N GLU A 204 0.83 -9.90 14.35
CA GLU A 204 1.52 -9.03 15.31
C GLU A 204 2.92 -8.66 14.85
N LYS A 205 3.72 -9.63 14.39
CA LYS A 205 5.08 -9.40 13.90
C LYS A 205 5.08 -8.50 12.66
N LEU A 206 4.23 -8.77 11.68
CA LEU A 206 4.15 -7.97 10.44
C LEU A 206 3.67 -6.54 10.73
N VAL A 207 2.66 -6.39 11.58
CA VAL A 207 2.16 -5.08 12.02
C VAL A 207 3.23 -4.33 12.81
N GLY A 208 4.01 -5.01 13.64
CA GLY A 208 5.16 -4.42 14.36
C GLY A 208 6.19 -3.79 13.41
N VAL A 209 6.51 -4.48 12.30
CA VAL A 209 7.40 -3.92 11.26
C VAL A 209 6.80 -2.67 10.62
N LEU A 210 5.49 -2.66 10.36
CA LEU A 210 4.80 -1.50 9.81
C LEU A 210 4.82 -0.31 10.76
N ARG A 211 4.56 -0.54 12.06
CA ARG A 211 4.67 0.51 13.10
C ARG A 211 6.06 1.12 13.11
N GLU A 212 7.10 0.30 13.03
CA GLU A 212 8.48 0.81 12.98
C GLU A 212 8.75 1.61 11.71
N MET A 213 8.24 1.15 10.56
CA MET A 213 8.33 1.89 9.30
C MET A 213 7.66 3.26 9.43
N VAL A 214 6.46 3.35 10.01
CA VAL A 214 5.75 4.61 10.26
C VAL A 214 6.56 5.50 11.20
N ARG A 215 7.06 4.96 12.31
CA ARG A 215 7.88 5.69 13.29
C ARG A 215 9.11 6.34 12.64
N LEU A 216 9.83 5.60 11.80
CA LEU A 216 11.00 6.11 11.09
C LEU A 216 10.64 7.15 10.02
N GLN A 217 9.46 7.07 9.40
CA GLN A 217 8.99 8.07 8.42
C GLN A 217 8.43 9.33 9.07
N ALA A 218 7.81 9.22 10.24
CA ALA A 218 7.20 10.36 10.96
C ALA A 218 8.23 11.48 11.23
N GLY A 219 9.48 11.13 11.53
CA GLY A 219 10.58 12.09 11.72
C GLY A 219 10.95 12.91 10.46
N PHE A 220 10.45 12.54 9.28
CA PHE A 220 10.69 13.24 8.01
C PHE A 220 9.44 13.93 7.45
N LEU A 221 8.26 13.74 8.08
CA LEU A 221 7.06 14.47 7.72
C LEU A 221 7.19 15.91 8.21
N LYS A 222 7.32 16.86 7.28
CA LYS A 222 7.23 18.29 7.62
C LYS A 222 5.88 18.54 8.28
N PRO A 223 5.78 19.33 9.37
CA PRO A 223 4.49 19.74 9.89
C PRO A 223 3.72 20.44 8.77
N VAL A 224 2.68 19.78 8.26
CA VAL A 224 1.79 20.36 7.26
C VAL A 224 0.95 21.37 8.01
N LYS A 225 1.21 22.67 7.79
CA LYS A 225 0.29 23.72 8.27
C LYS A 225 -1.11 23.38 7.74
N PRO A 226 -2.14 23.32 8.60
CA PRO A 226 -3.48 22.98 8.16
C PRO A 226 -3.88 23.94 7.04
N ARG A 227 -4.14 23.40 5.85
CA ARG A 227 -4.62 24.20 4.72
C ARG A 227 -6.01 24.70 5.11
N PRO A 228 -6.28 26.02 5.16
CA PRO A 228 -7.61 26.52 5.47
C PRO A 228 -8.61 25.91 4.49
N LYS A 229 -9.61 25.19 5.00
CA LYS A 229 -10.71 24.69 4.17
C LYS A 229 -11.44 25.93 3.64
N LEU A 230 -11.36 26.18 2.33
CA LEU A 230 -12.23 27.16 1.69
C LEU A 230 -13.67 26.68 1.87
N LEU A 231 -14.40 27.35 2.76
CA LEU A 231 -15.84 27.23 2.91
C LEU A 231 -16.46 27.54 1.54
N LYS A 232 -17.04 26.52 0.89
CA LYS A 232 -17.88 26.73 -0.28
C LYS A 232 -19.04 27.62 0.15
N LYS A 233 -19.04 28.86 -0.36
CA LYS A 233 -20.11 29.84 -0.20
C LYS A 233 -21.39 29.21 -0.75
N LYS A 234 -22.34 28.87 0.13
CA LYS A 234 -23.70 28.46 -0.28
C LYS A 234 -24.29 29.61 -1.08
N THR A 235 -24.58 29.37 -2.36
CA THR A 235 -25.39 30.27 -3.17
C THR A 235 -26.84 30.02 -2.75
N GLU A 236 -27.39 30.92 -1.95
CA GLU A 236 -28.82 30.91 -1.59
C GLU A 236 -29.65 31.17 -2.86
N GLY A 237 -30.46 30.19 -3.23
CA GLY A 237 -31.48 30.32 -4.26
C GLY A 237 -32.57 31.26 -3.78
N LYS A 238 -32.74 32.36 -4.51
CA LYS A 238 -33.78 33.37 -4.35
C LYS A 238 -35.17 32.71 -4.42
N GLU A 239 -35.95 32.86 -3.34
CA GLU A 239 -37.39 32.68 -3.31
C GLU A 239 -38.06 33.52 -4.42
N LYS A 240 -38.81 32.86 -5.30
CA LYS A 240 -39.82 33.53 -6.13
C LYS A 240 -41.08 33.69 -5.27
N LYS A 241 -41.38 34.95 -4.92
CA LYS A 241 -42.69 35.35 -4.42
C LYS A 241 -43.74 35.12 -5.51
N GLU A 242 -44.68 34.22 -5.22
CA GLU A 242 -46.04 34.29 -5.76
C GLU A 242 -46.78 35.42 -5.02
N GLY A 243 -47.50 36.24 -5.79
CA GLY A 243 -48.21 37.41 -5.26
C GLY A 243 -48.81 38.28 -6.36
N SER A 244 -49.68 37.68 -7.17
CA SER A 244 -51.01 38.16 -7.58
C SER A 244 -51.25 39.62 -8.04
N VAL A 245 -51.99 39.73 -9.17
CA VAL A 245 -53.08 40.69 -9.49
C VAL A 245 -52.87 41.64 -10.69
N GLN A 246 -53.88 41.58 -11.59
CA GLN A 246 -54.44 42.56 -12.54
C GLN A 246 -53.95 42.61 -14.00
N GLY A 247 -54.91 42.33 -14.90
CA GLY A 247 -54.85 42.44 -16.36
C GLY A 247 -55.82 41.48 -17.00
#